data_AF-A0AAE0VIA2-F1
#
_entry.id   AF-A0AAE0VIA2-F1
#
_cell.length_a   1.000
_cell.length_b   1.000
_cell.length_c   1.000
_cell.angle_alpha   90.00
_cell.angle_beta   90.00
_cell.angle_gamma   90.00
#
_symmetry.space_group_name_H-M   'P 1'
#
loop_
_entity.id
_entity.type
_entity.pdbx_description
1 polymer ?
#
loop_
_entity_poly.entity_id
_entity_poly.type
_entity_poly.pdbx_seq_one_letter_code
_entity_poly.pdbx_strand_id
1 'polypeptide(L)'
;MIYNRLYPQASSTPVSSENFDISLLTCLFRNICGLNPPKTGWDDPPLQGDTSLEADVVRIRLIRNEVQHITTASLSDQDFPTKWNEIEQVLTRLGSGCPDIIASINKLKTDAWDAEKEKGYPDVLQVWMDSDTVLRDRVEDVNRRTSTLEAEYKDLSHTVIQHIHSQDTAIRRVESEIIYLRKKDETQTIEVTSSLEALASHIEAIEKKEKKPKFKGFSKI
;
A
#
# COMPACT_ATOMS: atom_id res chain seq x y z
N MET A 1 48.60 16.50 -42.20
CA MET A 1 47.35 16.86 -41.50
C MET A 1 47.37 16.46 -40.01
N ILE A 2 48.49 16.63 -39.30
CA ILE A 2 48.62 16.20 -37.88
C ILE A 2 48.56 17.40 -36.92
N TYR A 3 48.90 18.61 -37.41
CA TYR A 3 48.90 19.84 -36.61
C TYR A 3 47.53 20.19 -36.01
N ASN A 4 46.44 20.06 -36.77
CA ASN A 4 45.07 20.38 -36.30
C ASN A 4 44.50 19.38 -35.26
N ARG A 5 45.22 18.30 -34.94
CA ARG A 5 44.82 17.35 -33.88
C ARG A 5 45.54 17.60 -32.55
N LEU A 6 46.73 18.22 -32.58
CA LEU A 6 47.49 18.55 -31.37
C LEU A 6 47.06 19.88 -30.77
N TYR A 7 46.64 20.81 -31.62
CA TYR A 7 46.09 22.10 -31.22
C TYR A 7 44.75 22.26 -31.92
N PRO A 8 43.62 22.07 -31.21
CA PRO A 8 42.31 22.43 -31.73
C PRO A 8 42.40 23.88 -32.24
N GLN A 9 41.82 24.18 -33.40
CA GLN A 9 41.68 25.58 -33.83
C GLN A 9 41.05 26.33 -32.66
N ALA A 10 41.76 27.34 -32.14
CA ALA A 10 41.26 28.15 -31.04
C ALA A 10 39.86 28.61 -31.43
N SER A 11 38.84 28.13 -30.71
CA SER A 11 37.50 28.66 -30.85
C SER A 11 37.63 30.16 -30.62
N SER A 12 37.21 30.97 -31.60
CA SER A 12 37.31 32.43 -31.52
C SER A 12 36.49 33.04 -30.37
N THR A 13 35.73 32.20 -29.65
CA THR A 13 34.98 32.55 -28.45
C THR A 13 35.85 32.29 -27.21
N PRO A 14 36.21 33.34 -26.44
CA PRO A 14 36.79 33.17 -25.12
C PRO A 14 35.85 32.34 -24.25
N VAL A 15 36.40 31.41 -23.48
CA VAL A 15 35.63 30.67 -22.48
C VAL A 15 35.47 31.56 -21.25
N SER A 16 34.22 31.92 -20.91
CA SER A 16 33.89 32.70 -19.71
C SER A 16 33.61 31.77 -18.53
N SER A 17 34.11 32.11 -17.34
CA SER A 17 33.85 31.37 -16.10
C SER A 17 32.40 31.46 -15.63
N GLU A 18 31.61 32.40 -16.17
CA GLU A 18 30.18 32.55 -15.87
C GLU A 18 29.36 31.29 -16.21
N ASN A 19 29.86 30.46 -17.12
CA ASN A 19 29.19 29.24 -17.56
C ASN A 19 29.67 27.98 -16.83
N PHE A 20 30.57 28.11 -15.85
CA PHE A 20 31.11 26.95 -15.14
C PHE A 20 30.24 26.62 -13.93
N ASP A 21 29.90 25.34 -13.80
CA ASP A 21 29.26 24.85 -12.57
C ASP A 21 30.24 24.84 -11.39
N ILE A 22 29.69 24.71 -10.17
CA ILE A 22 30.47 24.73 -8.93
C ILE A 22 31.50 23.58 -8.89
N SER A 23 31.19 22.40 -9.44
CA SER A 23 32.14 21.27 -9.48
C SER A 23 33.37 21.62 -10.30
N LEU A 24 33.15 22.18 -11.49
CA LEU A 24 34.19 22.55 -12.43
C LEU A 24 35.02 23.69 -11.86
N LEU A 25 34.38 24.72 -11.29
CA LEU A 25 35.08 25.82 -10.62
C LEU A 25 35.99 25.31 -9.51
N THR A 26 35.50 24.44 -8.61
CA THR A 26 36.36 23.86 -7.56
C THR A 26 37.50 23.02 -8.13
N CYS A 27 37.27 22.30 -9.23
CA CYS A 27 38.33 21.53 -9.91
C CYS A 27 39.43 22.43 -10.48
N LEU A 28 39.05 23.52 -11.16
CA LEU A 28 40.00 24.49 -11.72
C LEU A 28 40.81 25.18 -10.61
N PHE A 29 40.14 25.59 -9.54
CA PHE A 29 40.77 26.22 -8.38
C PHE A 29 41.81 25.32 -7.72
N ARG A 30 41.48 24.04 -7.50
CA ARG A 30 42.39 23.04 -6.91
C ARG A 30 43.59 22.71 -7.80
N ASN A 31 43.41 22.65 -9.12
CA ASN A 31 44.41 22.04 -10.00
C ASN A 31 45.19 23.03 -10.87
N ILE A 32 44.63 24.20 -11.18
CA ILE A 32 45.17 25.11 -12.22
C ILE A 32 45.42 26.50 -11.66
N CYS A 33 44.54 27.02 -10.79
CA CYS A 33 44.63 28.41 -10.31
C CYS A 33 45.66 28.62 -9.17
N GLY A 34 46.48 27.62 -8.85
CA GLY A 34 47.58 27.75 -7.89
C GLY A 34 47.15 27.93 -6.43
N LEU A 35 45.92 27.56 -6.08
CA LEU A 35 45.46 27.56 -4.68
C LEU A 35 46.08 26.39 -3.91
N ASN A 36 46.41 26.64 -2.64
CA ASN A 36 46.97 25.60 -1.77
C ASN A 36 45.86 24.84 -1.05
N PRO A 37 46.04 23.54 -0.76
CA PRO A 37 45.08 22.84 0.07
C PRO A 37 44.89 23.53 1.43
N PRO A 38 43.66 23.61 1.94
CA PRO A 38 43.41 23.97 3.34
C PRO A 38 44.17 23.02 4.28
N LYS A 39 44.27 23.38 5.57
CA LYS A 39 44.97 22.53 6.57
C LYS A 39 44.41 21.12 6.68
N THR A 40 43.11 20.95 6.42
CA THR A 40 42.41 19.67 6.42
C THR A 40 42.45 18.96 5.06
N GLY A 41 43.03 19.58 4.04
CA GLY A 41 43.00 19.09 2.67
C GLY A 41 41.75 19.50 1.90
N TRP A 42 41.67 19.02 0.66
CA TRP A 42 40.57 19.38 -0.26
C TRP A 42 39.31 18.58 -0.03
N ASP A 43 39.37 17.43 0.63
CA ASP A 43 38.29 16.44 0.65
C ASP A 43 37.58 16.37 2.01
N ASP A 44 38.18 16.94 3.07
CA ASP A 44 37.62 17.02 4.42
C ASP A 44 37.09 18.42 4.76
N PRO A 45 36.08 18.53 5.66
CA PRO A 45 35.56 19.81 6.12
C PRO A 45 36.66 20.71 6.74
N PRO A 46 36.76 21.98 6.31
CA PRO A 46 37.70 22.92 6.90
C PRO A 46 37.35 23.22 8.37
N LEU A 47 38.36 23.58 9.16
CA LEU A 47 38.16 24.01 10.54
C LEU A 47 37.23 25.22 10.61
N GLN A 48 36.34 25.28 11.60
CA GLN A 48 35.32 26.33 11.72
C GLN A 48 35.90 27.76 11.71
N GLY A 49 37.10 27.96 12.28
CA GLY A 49 37.79 29.26 12.30
C GLY A 49 38.64 29.57 11.06
N ASP A 50 38.77 28.65 10.11
CA ASP A 50 39.60 28.84 8.91
C ASP A 50 38.82 29.64 7.86
N THR A 51 39.09 30.95 7.77
CA THR A 51 38.42 31.87 6.83
C THR A 51 39.24 32.12 5.57
N SER A 52 40.18 31.23 5.25
CA SER A 52 40.94 31.29 4.00
C SER A 52 40.06 31.09 2.76
N LEU A 53 40.52 31.62 1.62
CA LEU A 53 39.88 31.47 0.33
C LEU A 53 39.67 29.99 -0.02
N GLU A 54 40.69 29.16 0.23
CA GLU A 54 40.69 27.75 -0.09
C GLU A 54 39.73 26.95 0.80
N ALA A 55 39.64 27.31 2.09
CA ALA A 55 38.64 26.74 2.98
C ALA A 55 37.22 27.08 2.52
N ASP A 56 36.98 28.31 2.08
CA ASP A 56 35.68 28.75 1.58
C ASP A 56 35.26 28.09 0.27
N VAL A 57 36.22 27.83 -0.64
CA VAL A 57 35.98 27.02 -1.84
C VAL A 57 35.54 25.60 -1.46
N VAL A 58 36.16 24.97 -0.47
CA VAL A 58 35.75 23.64 0.02
C VAL A 58 34.35 23.69 0.65
N ARG A 59 34.06 24.69 1.49
CA ARG A 59 32.74 24.85 2.12
C ARG A 59 31.61 24.95 1.11
N ILE A 60 31.74 25.80 0.07
CA ILE A 60 30.71 25.91 -0.98
C ILE A 60 30.47 24.57 -1.67
N ARG A 61 31.53 23.83 -1.99
CA ARG A 61 31.40 22.52 -2.63
C ARG A 61 30.67 21.53 -1.72
N LEU A 62 31.02 21.49 -0.43
CA LEU A 62 30.38 20.61 0.55
C LEU A 62 28.91 20.97 0.75
N ILE A 63 28.59 22.25 0.96
CA ILE A 63 27.21 22.72 1.11
C ILE A 63 26.39 22.37 -0.13
N ARG A 64 26.92 22.59 -1.35
CA ARG A 64 26.22 22.21 -2.58
C ARG A 64 25.94 20.71 -2.59
N ASN A 65 26.93 19.88 -2.29
CA ASN A 65 26.75 18.42 -2.29
C ASN A 65 25.70 17.98 -1.27
N GLU A 66 25.70 18.57 -0.06
CA GLU A 66 24.67 18.31 0.95
C GLU A 66 23.27 18.66 0.42
N VAL A 67 23.10 19.88 -0.11
CA VAL A 67 21.79 20.36 -0.60
C VAL A 67 21.29 19.57 -1.82
N GLN A 68 22.18 19.22 -2.75
CA GLN A 68 21.83 18.48 -3.97
C GLN A 68 21.40 17.04 -3.66
N HIS A 69 21.85 16.45 -2.56
CA HIS A 69 21.54 15.08 -2.18
C HIS A 69 20.44 14.96 -1.10
N ILE A 70 19.76 16.06 -0.76
CA ILE A 70 18.59 16.02 0.12
C ILE A 70 17.49 15.20 -0.56
N THR A 71 17.18 14.03 0.01
CA THR A 71 16.18 13.09 -0.51
C THR A 71 14.75 13.60 -0.43
N THR A 72 14.47 14.54 0.49
CA THR A 72 13.12 15.06 0.74
C THR A 72 12.75 16.26 -0.13
N ALA A 73 13.67 16.78 -0.95
CA ALA A 73 13.47 18.03 -1.73
C ALA A 73 12.92 19.21 -0.91
N SER A 74 13.04 19.15 0.42
CA SER A 74 12.52 20.14 1.37
C SER A 74 13.52 20.36 2.50
N LEU A 75 13.79 21.62 2.82
CA LEU A 75 14.46 22.03 4.05
C LEU A 75 13.39 22.46 5.07
N SER A 76 13.63 22.19 6.35
CA SER A 76 12.73 22.69 7.40
C SER A 76 12.90 24.21 7.56
N ASP A 77 11.86 24.88 8.09
CA ASP A 77 11.91 26.30 8.42
C ASP A 77 13.01 26.64 9.45
N GLN A 78 13.50 25.64 10.20
CA GLN A 78 14.60 25.80 11.17
C GLN A 78 15.98 25.62 10.52
N ASP A 79 16.10 24.68 9.57
CA ASP A 79 17.37 24.37 8.90
C ASP A 79 17.71 25.40 7.83
N PHE A 80 16.69 25.94 7.14
CA PHE A 80 16.90 26.89 6.05
C PHE A 80 17.68 28.15 6.50
N PRO A 81 17.31 28.87 7.58
CA PRO A 81 18.06 30.05 8.02
C PRO A 81 19.51 29.71 8.40
N THR A 82 19.71 28.54 9.00
CA THR A 82 21.04 28.06 9.40
C THR A 82 21.93 27.84 8.19
N LYS A 83 21.45 27.09 7.20
CA LYS A 83 22.18 26.81 5.96
C LYS A 83 22.37 28.06 5.11
N TRP A 84 21.34 28.91 5.01
CA TRP A 84 21.44 30.17 4.30
C TRP A 84 22.51 31.08 4.91
N ASN A 85 22.56 31.23 6.24
CA ASN A 85 23.57 32.04 6.91
C ASN A 85 25.00 31.52 6.67
N GLU A 86 25.18 30.20 6.64
CA GLU A 86 26.48 29.59 6.29
C GLU A 86 26.92 29.96 4.86
N ILE A 87 26.00 29.83 3.88
CA ILE A 87 26.24 30.20 2.48
C ILE A 87 26.52 31.70 2.35
N GLU A 88 25.69 32.54 2.96
CA GLU A 88 25.79 34.00 2.94
C GLU A 88 27.15 34.47 3.46
N GLN A 89 27.62 33.91 4.58
CA GLN A 89 28.93 34.24 5.13
C GLN A 89 30.07 33.83 4.22
N VAL A 90 30.03 32.64 3.64
CA VAL A 90 31.09 32.15 2.73
C VAL A 90 31.12 33.00 1.45
N LEU A 91 29.96 33.25 0.83
CA LEU A 91 29.86 34.09 -0.36
C LEU A 91 30.29 35.53 -0.09
N THR A 92 29.97 36.08 1.08
CA THR A 92 30.40 37.44 1.45
C THR A 92 31.91 37.52 1.60
N ARG A 93 32.57 36.50 2.17
CA ARG A 93 34.04 36.47 2.27
C ARG A 93 34.69 36.38 0.89
N LEU A 94 34.18 35.49 0.04
CA LEU A 94 34.66 35.33 -1.34
C LEU A 94 34.42 36.58 -2.21
N GLY A 95 33.28 37.24 -2.02
CA GLY A 95 32.85 38.42 -2.75
C GLY A 95 33.23 39.75 -2.10
N SER A 96 34.00 39.74 -1.00
CA SER A 96 34.27 40.92 -0.15
C SER A 96 34.93 42.11 -0.88
N GLY A 97 35.52 41.87 -2.05
CA GLY A 97 36.09 42.90 -2.93
C GLY A 97 35.11 43.52 -3.94
N CYS A 98 33.86 43.07 -4.01
CA CYS A 98 32.90 43.51 -5.03
C CYS A 98 31.52 43.84 -4.42
N PRO A 99 31.16 45.13 -4.31
CA PRO A 99 29.87 45.56 -3.77
C PRO A 99 28.65 44.98 -4.50
N ASP A 100 28.76 44.76 -5.82
CA ASP A 100 27.68 44.21 -6.65
C ASP A 100 27.37 42.75 -6.29
N ILE A 101 28.38 41.98 -5.87
CA ILE A 101 28.20 40.60 -5.39
C ILE A 101 27.43 40.60 -4.07
N ILE A 102 27.79 41.50 -3.14
CA ILE A 102 27.12 41.62 -1.84
C ILE A 102 25.65 42.03 -2.03
N ALA A 103 25.37 42.99 -2.93
CA ALA A 103 24.01 43.37 -3.28
C ALA A 103 23.21 42.19 -3.88
N SER A 104 23.85 41.39 -4.74
CA SER A 104 23.23 40.20 -5.34
C SER A 104 22.93 39.10 -4.31
N ILE A 105 23.82 38.87 -3.33
CA ILE A 105 23.58 37.91 -2.24
C ILE A 105 22.36 38.32 -1.41
N ASN A 106 22.29 39.60 -1.02
CA ASN A 106 21.14 40.12 -0.26
C ASN A 106 19.83 39.98 -1.05
N LYS A 107 19.88 40.27 -2.34
CA LYS A 107 18.75 40.11 -3.26
C LYS A 107 18.29 38.65 -3.33
N LEU A 108 19.22 37.69 -3.47
CA LEU A 108 18.90 36.25 -3.53
C LEU A 108 18.19 35.73 -2.28
N LYS A 109 18.36 36.37 -1.12
CA LYS A 109 17.69 36.00 0.13
C LYS A 109 16.20 36.33 0.13
N THR A 110 15.85 37.47 -0.46
CA THR A 110 14.53 38.10 -0.32
C THR A 110 13.72 38.06 -1.59
N ASP A 111 14.37 37.91 -2.74
CA ASP A 111 13.69 37.91 -4.02
C ASP A 111 12.99 36.58 -4.26
N ALA A 112 11.82 36.69 -4.88
CA ALA A 112 11.13 35.55 -5.43
C ALA A 112 12.04 34.80 -6.41
N TRP A 113 12.18 33.49 -6.19
CA TRP A 113 12.95 32.59 -7.06
C TRP A 113 12.49 32.68 -8.53
N ASP A 114 11.19 32.90 -8.75
CA ASP A 114 10.60 33.16 -10.06
C ASP A 114 9.30 33.97 -9.90
N ALA A 115 9.43 35.30 -9.86
CA ALA A 115 8.31 36.22 -9.65
C ALA A 115 7.21 36.11 -10.72
N GLU A 116 7.55 35.61 -11.92
CA GLU A 116 6.59 35.42 -13.00
C GLU A 116 5.77 34.14 -12.80
N LYS A 117 6.42 33.03 -12.43
CA LYS A 117 5.72 31.79 -12.06
C LYS A 117 4.97 31.89 -10.74
N GLU A 118 5.45 32.69 -9.80
CA GLU A 118 4.80 32.89 -8.51
C GLU A 118 3.37 33.44 -8.65
N LYS A 119 3.14 34.29 -9.66
CA LYS A 119 1.80 34.80 -9.97
C LYS A 119 0.81 33.71 -10.40
N GLY A 120 1.29 32.61 -10.98
CA GLY A 120 0.46 31.50 -11.45
C GLY A 120 0.18 30.44 -10.40
N TYR A 121 0.95 30.37 -9.30
CA TYR A 121 0.73 29.37 -8.25
C TYR A 121 -0.65 29.46 -7.58
N PRO A 122 -1.18 30.66 -7.25
CA PRO A 122 -2.52 30.76 -6.66
C PRO A 122 -3.61 30.13 -7.52
N ASP A 123 -3.60 30.37 -8.83
CA ASP A 123 -4.60 29.81 -9.75
C ASP A 123 -4.48 28.29 -9.85
N VAL A 124 -3.26 27.76 -9.94
CA VAL A 124 -3.02 26.31 -9.98
C VAL A 124 -3.45 25.65 -8.67
N LEU A 125 -3.11 26.26 -7.53
CA LEU A 125 -3.51 25.77 -6.21
C LEU A 125 -5.03 25.79 -6.04
N GLN A 126 -5.72 26.82 -6.53
CA GLN A 126 -7.17 26.88 -6.51
C GLN A 126 -7.79 25.74 -7.32
N VAL A 127 -7.31 25.49 -8.54
CA VAL A 127 -7.77 24.36 -9.36
C VAL A 127 -7.57 23.02 -8.66
N TRP A 128 -6.43 22.85 -7.98
CA TRP A 128 -6.14 21.63 -7.22
C TRP A 128 -7.07 21.48 -6.03
N MET A 129 -7.32 22.55 -5.28
CA MET A 129 -8.27 22.55 -4.16
C MET A 129 -9.69 22.21 -4.62
N ASP A 130 -10.14 22.79 -5.73
CA ASP A 130 -11.45 22.51 -6.32
C ASP A 130 -11.54 21.03 -6.74
N SER A 131 -10.49 20.50 -7.39
CA SER A 131 -10.44 19.08 -7.74
C SER A 131 -10.50 18.17 -6.51
N ASP A 132 -9.78 18.49 -5.44
CA ASP A 132 -9.79 17.73 -4.19
C ASP A 132 -11.16 17.75 -3.51
N THR A 133 -11.88 18.89 -3.56
CA THR A 133 -13.27 18.94 -3.06
C THR A 133 -14.19 18.01 -3.84
N VAL A 134 -14.13 18.03 -5.17
CA VAL A 134 -14.93 17.13 -6.02
C VAL A 134 -14.60 15.67 -5.77
N LEU A 135 -13.32 15.33 -5.61
CA LEU A 135 -12.89 13.95 -5.33
C LEU A 135 -13.42 13.47 -3.97
N ARG A 136 -13.33 14.31 -2.94
CA ARG A 136 -13.90 14.02 -1.62
C ARG A 136 -15.40 13.75 -1.69
N ASP A 137 -16.17 14.61 -2.36
CA ASP A 137 -17.62 14.43 -2.50
C ASP A 137 -17.97 13.11 -3.20
N ARG A 138 -17.21 12.73 -4.24
CA ARG A 138 -17.39 11.45 -4.94
C ARG A 138 -17.07 10.26 -4.05
N VAL A 139 -16.03 10.35 -3.22
CA VAL A 139 -15.68 9.30 -2.25
C VAL A 139 -16.78 9.14 -1.21
N GLU A 140 -17.31 10.25 -0.69
CA GLU A 140 -18.42 10.22 0.26
C GLU A 140 -19.68 9.57 -0.32
N ASP A 141 -20.04 9.88 -1.58
CA ASP A 141 -21.20 9.26 -2.21
C ASP A 141 -20.99 7.76 -2.50
N VAL A 142 -19.78 7.34 -2.89
CA VAL A 142 -19.44 5.91 -3.02
C VAL A 142 -19.53 5.19 -1.67
N ASN A 143 -19.02 5.80 -0.60
CA ASN A 143 -19.11 5.24 0.75
C ASN A 143 -20.58 5.08 1.18
N ARG A 144 -21.40 6.10 0.95
CA ARG A 144 -22.83 6.05 1.26
C ARG A 144 -23.54 4.91 0.53
N ARG A 145 -23.31 4.76 -0.78
CA ARG A 145 -23.89 3.66 -1.58
C ARG A 145 -23.42 2.30 -1.08
N THR A 146 -22.13 2.17 -0.75
CA THR A 146 -21.57 0.93 -0.19
C THR A 146 -22.26 0.56 1.11
N SER A 147 -22.44 1.51 2.04
CA SER A 147 -23.15 1.26 3.31
C SER A 147 -24.61 0.88 3.10
N THR A 148 -25.30 1.45 2.10
CA THR A 148 -26.67 1.03 1.75
C THR A 148 -26.70 -0.42 1.26
N LEU A 149 -25.81 -0.78 0.34
CA LEU A 149 -25.71 -2.15 -0.18
C LEU A 149 -25.37 -3.17 0.92
N GLU A 150 -24.50 -2.80 1.86
CA GLU A 150 -24.17 -3.64 3.01
C GLU A 150 -25.39 -3.90 3.91
N ALA A 151 -26.22 -2.87 4.14
CA ALA A 151 -27.46 -3.02 4.91
C ALA A 151 -28.48 -3.91 4.19
N GLU A 152 -28.69 -3.70 2.89
CA GLU A 152 -29.57 -4.53 2.07
C GLU A 152 -29.11 -5.99 2.02
N TYR A 153 -27.80 -6.23 1.86
CA TYR A 153 -27.23 -7.56 1.90
C TYR A 153 -27.47 -8.27 3.24
N LYS A 154 -27.30 -7.54 4.36
CA LYS A 154 -27.54 -8.08 5.70
C LYS A 154 -29.01 -8.44 5.91
N ASP A 155 -29.94 -7.61 5.43
CA ASP A 155 -31.38 -7.87 5.52
C ASP A 155 -31.79 -9.07 4.67
N LEU A 156 -31.30 -9.14 3.43
CA LEU A 156 -31.54 -10.28 2.54
C LEU A 156 -30.98 -11.58 3.14
N SER A 157 -29.76 -11.53 3.66
CA SER A 157 -29.13 -12.67 4.33
C SER A 157 -29.95 -13.14 5.53
N HIS A 158 -30.44 -12.21 6.37
CA HIS A 158 -31.31 -12.55 7.50
C HIS A 158 -32.61 -13.22 7.05
N THR A 159 -33.26 -12.67 6.01
CA THR A 159 -34.50 -13.22 5.45
C THR A 159 -34.31 -14.63 4.90
N VAL A 160 -33.23 -14.87 4.15
CA VAL A 160 -32.89 -16.19 3.61
C VAL A 160 -32.64 -17.19 4.75
N ILE A 161 -31.89 -16.80 5.78
CA ILE A 161 -31.64 -17.66 6.95
C ILE A 161 -32.94 -18.01 7.67
N GLN A 162 -33.85 -17.04 7.87
CA GLN A 162 -35.16 -17.30 8.48
C GLN A 162 -36.00 -18.26 7.63
N HIS A 163 -35.98 -18.09 6.31
CA HIS A 163 -36.71 -18.97 5.40
C HIS A 163 -36.17 -20.41 5.46
N ILE A 164 -34.84 -20.58 5.41
CA ILE A 164 -34.18 -21.89 5.54
C ILE A 164 -34.55 -22.52 6.88
N HIS A 165 -34.52 -21.76 7.98
CA HIS A 165 -34.89 -22.28 9.30
C HIS A 165 -36.35 -22.75 9.35
N SER A 166 -37.27 -21.96 8.79
CA SER A 166 -38.69 -22.34 8.69
C SER A 166 -38.86 -23.63 7.90
N GLN A 167 -38.17 -23.77 6.77
CA GLN A 167 -38.21 -25.00 5.96
C GLN A 167 -37.62 -26.20 6.72
N ASP A 168 -36.49 -26.04 7.41
CA ASP A 168 -35.87 -27.11 8.21
C ASP A 168 -36.82 -27.60 9.32
N THR A 169 -37.51 -26.68 10.00
CA THR A 169 -38.51 -27.06 11.01
C THR A 169 -39.70 -27.83 10.42
N ALA A 170 -40.15 -27.47 9.22
CA ALA A 170 -41.22 -28.19 8.53
C ALA A 170 -40.76 -29.60 8.10
N ILE A 171 -39.54 -29.71 7.57
CA ILE A 171 -38.92 -30.98 7.19
C ILE A 171 -38.83 -31.91 8.41
N ARG A 172 -38.31 -31.44 9.53
CA ARG A 172 -38.19 -32.25 10.77
C ARG A 172 -39.53 -32.78 11.27
N ARG A 173 -40.62 -32.01 11.14
CA ARG A 173 -41.97 -32.48 11.49
C ARG A 173 -42.41 -33.62 10.59
N VAL A 174 -42.21 -33.48 9.27
CA VAL A 174 -42.53 -34.53 8.30
C VAL A 174 -41.69 -35.79 8.54
N GLU A 175 -40.38 -35.63 8.79
CA GLU A 175 -39.51 -36.76 9.12
C GLU A 175 -39.97 -37.49 10.38
N SER A 176 -40.37 -36.75 11.43
CA SER A 176 -40.91 -37.34 12.66
C SER A 176 -42.17 -38.16 12.41
N GLU A 177 -43.08 -37.64 11.57
CA GLU A 177 -44.31 -38.34 11.19
C GLU A 177 -44.03 -39.60 10.36
N ILE A 178 -43.10 -39.54 9.40
CA ILE A 178 -42.66 -40.70 8.62
C ILE A 178 -42.09 -41.79 9.54
N ILE A 179 -41.23 -41.41 10.50
CA ILE A 179 -40.66 -42.35 11.48
C ILE A 179 -41.76 -43.00 12.31
N TYR A 180 -42.74 -42.24 12.76
CA TYR A 180 -43.88 -42.75 13.53
C TYR A 180 -44.69 -43.77 12.73
N LEU A 181 -45.07 -43.43 11.50
CA LEU A 181 -45.84 -44.31 10.62
C LEU A 181 -45.08 -45.59 10.27
N ARG A 182 -43.77 -45.52 10.02
CA ARG A 182 -42.94 -46.70 9.74
C ARG A 182 -42.92 -47.67 10.93
N LYS A 183 -42.75 -47.16 12.16
CA LYS A 183 -42.80 -48.01 13.37
C LYS A 183 -44.15 -48.71 13.55
N LYS A 184 -45.24 -47.99 13.26
CA LYS A 184 -46.59 -48.54 13.33
C LYS A 184 -46.79 -49.68 12.31
N ASP A 185 -46.33 -49.49 11.08
CA ASP A 185 -46.38 -50.49 10.01
C ASP A 185 -45.53 -51.73 10.34
N GLU A 186 -44.31 -51.53 10.87
CA GLU A 186 -43.47 -52.63 11.37
C GLU A 186 -44.16 -53.43 12.48
N THR A 187 -44.83 -52.76 13.41
CA THR A 187 -45.53 -53.42 14.54
C THR A 187 -46.70 -54.26 14.03
N GLN A 188 -47.50 -53.71 13.12
CA GLN A 188 -48.60 -54.44 12.47
C GLN A 188 -48.08 -55.64 11.67
N THR A 189 -46.97 -55.48 10.95
CA THR A 189 -46.34 -56.56 10.19
C THR A 189 -45.92 -57.70 11.12
N ILE A 190 -45.27 -57.39 12.25
CA ILE A 190 -44.86 -58.38 13.26
C ILE A 190 -46.07 -59.14 13.84
N GLU A 191 -47.14 -58.43 14.19
CA GLU A 191 -48.38 -59.04 14.73
C GLU A 191 -49.02 -60.00 13.72
N VAL A 192 -49.09 -59.61 12.44
CA VAL A 192 -49.63 -60.46 11.37
C VAL A 192 -48.76 -61.69 11.15
N THR A 193 -47.43 -61.54 11.09
CA THR A 193 -46.52 -62.69 10.93
C THR A 193 -46.61 -63.67 12.09
N SER A 194 -46.68 -63.18 13.33
CA SER A 194 -46.84 -64.02 14.53
C SER A 194 -48.17 -64.80 14.50
N SER A 195 -49.24 -64.13 14.08
CA SER A 195 -50.55 -64.77 13.92
C SER A 195 -50.54 -65.88 12.85
N LEU A 196 -49.85 -65.66 11.72
CA LEU A 196 -49.68 -66.66 10.67
C LEU A 196 -48.84 -67.87 11.13
N GLU A 197 -47.74 -67.64 11.86
CA GLU A 197 -46.91 -68.72 12.43
C GLU A 197 -47.68 -69.57 13.45
N ALA A 198 -48.49 -68.92 14.30
CA ALA A 198 -49.36 -69.62 15.24
C ALA A 198 -50.39 -70.50 14.52
N LEU A 199 -51.01 -69.99 13.44
CA LEU A 199 -51.92 -70.77 12.60
C LEU A 199 -51.21 -71.93 11.91
N ALA A 200 -50.03 -71.71 11.33
CA ALA A 200 -49.23 -72.75 10.70
C ALA A 200 -48.87 -73.87 11.69
N SER A 201 -48.44 -73.51 12.90
CA SER A 201 -48.18 -74.48 13.98
C SER A 201 -49.44 -75.27 14.36
N HIS A 202 -50.60 -74.62 14.36
CA HIS A 202 -51.87 -75.30 14.65
C HIS A 202 -52.24 -76.31 13.56
N ILE A 203 -52.03 -75.95 12.28
CA ILE A 203 -52.23 -76.85 11.14
C ILE A 203 -51.32 -78.08 11.24
N GLU A 204 -50.01 -77.90 11.50
CA GLU A 204 -49.08 -79.03 11.69
C GLU A 204 -49.50 -79.95 12.85
N ALA A 205 -50.03 -79.39 13.94
CA ALA A 205 -50.51 -80.16 15.08
C ALA A 205 -51.76 -80.99 14.73
N ILE A 206 -52.66 -80.46 13.88
CA ILE A 206 -53.81 -81.19 13.35
C ILE A 206 -53.34 -82.35 12.47
N GLU A 207 -52.42 -82.11 11.54
CA GLU A 207 -51.87 -83.16 10.66
C GLU A 207 -51.18 -84.28 11.45
N LYS A 208 -50.45 -83.97 12.53
CA LYS A 208 -49.85 -84.98 13.42
C LYS A 208 -50.89 -85.80 14.19
N LYS A 209 -52.06 -85.22 14.54
CA LYS A 209 -53.16 -85.97 15.18
C LYS A 209 -53.85 -86.93 14.21
N GLU A 210 -53.96 -86.57 12.94
CA GLU A 210 -54.53 -87.46 11.91
C GLU A 210 -53.59 -88.60 11.52
N LYS A 211 -52.27 -88.39 11.55
CA LYS A 211 -51.27 -89.43 11.29
C LYS A 211 -51.07 -90.45 12.44
N LYS A 212 -51.72 -90.30 13.60
CA LYS A 212 -51.75 -91.35 14.64
C LYS A 212 -52.75 -92.45 14.23
N PRO A 213 -52.31 -93.70 13.98
CA PRO A 213 -53.19 -94.74 13.48
C PRO A 213 -54.21 -95.16 14.53
N LYS A 214 -55.50 -94.92 14.26
CA LYS A 214 -56.59 -95.65 14.92
C LYS A 214 -56.65 -97.04 14.30
N PHE A 215 -55.91 -97.98 14.89
CA PHE A 215 -56.27 -99.39 14.76
C PHE A 215 -57.72 -99.55 15.24
N LYS A 216 -58.64 -99.77 14.31
CA LYS A 216 -59.96 -100.34 14.58
C LYS A 216 -60.08 -101.59 13.72
N GLY A 217 -60.00 -102.74 14.37
CA GLY A 217 -60.32 -104.05 13.81
C GLY A 217 -60.33 -105.06 14.95
N PHE A 218 -61.48 -105.23 15.59
CA PHE A 218 -62.29 -106.46 15.51
C PHE A 218 -61.57 -107.71 16.05
N SER A 219 -62.06 -108.26 17.15
CA SER A 219 -62.86 -109.49 17.06
C SER A 219 -63.36 -109.93 18.44
N LYS A 220 -64.65 -110.31 18.43
CA LYS A 220 -65.43 -111.14 19.36
C LYS A 220 -64.61 -112.11 20.23
N ILE A 221 -65.03 -112.29 21.49
CA ILE A 221 -66.05 -113.25 21.96
C ILE A 221 -66.81 -112.61 23.13
#